data_AF-N1ZME3-F1
#
_entry.id   AF-N1ZME3-F1
#
_cell.length_a   1.000
_cell.length_b   1.000
_cell.length_c   1.000
_cell.angle_alpha   90.00
_cell.angle_beta   90.00
_cell.angle_gamma   90.00
#
_symmetry.space_group_name_H-M   'P 1'
#
loop_
_entity.id
_entity.type
_entity.pdbx_description
1 polymer ?
#
loop_
_entity_poly.entity_id
_entity_poly.type
_entity_poly.pdbx_seq_one_letter_code
_entity_poly.pdbx_strand_id
1 'polypeptide(L)'
;WELNNSAVSQLSQQFLQNQPSFSQKGLIIRSHFSTDKTQTLATTIPFNRNWLILDNGHLVKKKLFANTFLSIQITKGKHDLKLVYVPFALIIGVIISLFTLIFLKKRKC
;
A
#
# COMPACT_ATOMS: atom_id res chain seq x y z
N TRP A 1 3.61 17.49 -33.32
CA TRP A 1 3.18 18.29 -32.17
C TRP A 1 4.23 18.15 -31.07
N GLU A 2 5.21 19.05 -31.03
CA GLU A 2 6.09 19.17 -29.88
C GLU A 2 5.42 20.16 -28.92
N LEU A 3 4.96 19.66 -27.79
CA LEU A 3 4.36 20.51 -26.77
C LEU A 3 5.46 21.46 -26.27
N ASN A 4 5.30 22.77 -26.52
CA ASN A 4 6.19 23.81 -26.02
C ASN A 4 5.91 24.00 -24.51
N ASN A 5 6.83 23.51 -23.67
CA ASN A 5 6.48 22.85 -22.40
C ASN A 5 7.01 23.54 -21.13
N SER A 6 7.29 24.86 -21.13
CA SER A 6 7.74 25.55 -19.91
C SER A 6 6.67 25.57 -18.81
N ALA A 7 5.40 25.78 -19.16
CA ALA A 7 4.29 25.70 -18.22
C ALA A 7 4.06 24.25 -17.73
N VAL A 8 4.18 23.27 -18.62
CA VAL A 8 4.00 21.85 -18.27
C VAL A 8 5.13 21.36 -17.36
N SER A 9 6.38 21.78 -17.62
CA SER A 9 7.51 21.44 -16.76
C SER A 9 7.38 22.12 -15.39
N GLN A 10 6.94 23.39 -15.33
CA GLN A 10 6.65 24.07 -14.06
C GLN A 10 5.56 23.36 -13.25
N LEU A 11 4.44 22.98 -13.89
CA LEU A 11 3.37 22.22 -13.26
C LEU A 11 3.86 20.83 -12.78
N SER A 12 4.69 20.15 -13.57
CA SER A 12 5.30 18.88 -13.18
C SER A 12 6.20 19.05 -11.96
N GLN A 13 7.03 20.10 -11.90
CA GLN A 13 7.92 20.36 -10.77
C GLN A 13 7.12 20.70 -9.49
N GLN A 14 6.08 21.52 -9.61
CA GLN A 14 5.19 21.84 -8.49
C GLN A 14 4.43 20.61 -7.99
N PHE A 15 4.03 19.71 -8.89
CA PHE A 15 3.39 18.46 -8.51
C PHE A 15 4.36 17.54 -7.75
N LEU A 16 5.60 17.41 -8.22
CA LEU A 16 6.63 16.60 -7.56
C LEU A 16 7.00 17.14 -6.17
N GLN A 17 7.06 18.46 -5.98
CA GLN A 17 7.35 19.08 -4.68
C GLN A 17 6.29 18.76 -3.61
N ASN A 18 5.03 18.63 -4.00
CA ASN A 18 3.92 18.40 -3.08
C ASN A 18 3.57 16.91 -2.91
N GLN A 19 4.35 16.00 -3.50
CA GLN A 19 4.13 14.57 -3.35
C GLN A 19 4.77 14.02 -2.07
N PRO A 20 4.10 13.08 -1.38
CA PRO A 20 4.72 12.32 -0.32
C PRO A 20 5.94 11.58 -0.86
N SER A 21 7.04 11.57 -0.10
CA SER A 21 8.14 10.65 -0.39
C SER A 21 7.73 9.24 0.00
N PHE A 22 7.97 8.29 -0.89
CA PHE A 22 7.72 6.87 -0.66
C PHE A 22 9.05 6.12 -0.64
N SER A 23 9.27 5.33 0.40
CA SER A 23 10.40 4.42 0.51
C SER A 23 9.89 2.99 0.51
N GLN A 24 10.41 2.16 -0.39
CA GLN A 24 10.05 0.75 -0.49
C GLN A 24 11.21 -0.12 0.00
N LYS A 25 10.90 -1.06 0.91
CA LYS A 25 11.80 -2.12 1.35
C LYS A 25 11.07 -3.46 1.26
N GLY A 26 11.38 -4.23 0.21
CA GLY A 26 10.72 -5.51 -0.05
C GLY A 26 9.20 -5.36 -0.21
N LEU A 27 8.45 -6.04 0.65
CA LEU A 27 6.97 -6.06 0.69
C LEU A 27 6.36 -4.91 1.50
N ILE A 28 7.17 -3.96 1.97
CA ILE A 28 6.73 -2.84 2.80
C ILE A 28 7.03 -1.54 2.06
N ILE A 29 6.00 -0.70 1.91
CA ILE A 29 6.10 0.67 1.41
C ILE A 29 5.78 1.60 2.56
N ARG A 30 6.62 2.61 2.80
CA ARG A 30 6.45 3.60 3.85
C ARG A 30 6.41 5.00 3.28
N SER A 31 5.59 5.86 3.86
CA SER A 31 5.54 7.27 3.53
C SER A 31 5.20 8.10 4.75
N HIS A 32 5.86 9.24 4.88
CA HIS A 32 5.56 10.22 5.91
C HIS A 32 5.18 11.53 5.24
N PHE A 33 3.99 12.04 5.56
CA PHE A 33 3.51 13.30 5.02
C PHE A 33 2.47 13.93 5.95
N SER A 34 2.20 15.21 5.72
CA SER A 34 1.15 15.96 6.40
C SER A 34 0.19 16.50 5.36
N THR A 35 -1.10 16.50 5.69
CA THR A 35 -2.14 17.13 4.86
C THR A 35 -2.99 18.06 5.69
N ASP A 36 -3.30 19.22 5.12
CA ASP A 36 -4.16 20.22 5.77
C ASP A 36 -5.64 20.00 5.53
N LYS A 37 -5.99 19.05 4.64
CA LYS A 37 -7.37 18.75 4.24
C LYS A 37 -7.59 17.25 4.17
N THR A 38 -8.83 16.85 4.43
CA THR A 38 -9.28 15.48 4.18
C THR A 38 -9.35 15.25 2.68
N GLN A 39 -8.63 14.25 2.19
CA GLN A 39 -8.54 13.93 0.78
C GLN A 39 -8.38 12.43 0.55
N THR A 40 -8.59 11.99 -0.69
CA THR A 40 -8.34 10.60 -1.07
C THR A 40 -6.94 10.48 -1.64
N LEU A 41 -6.09 9.68 -1.01
CA LEU A 41 -4.81 9.29 -1.58
C LEU A 41 -5.07 8.14 -2.56
N ALA A 42 -4.98 8.45 -3.85
CA ALA A 42 -4.96 7.45 -4.92
C ALA A 42 -3.53 7.00 -5.18
N THR A 43 -3.34 5.69 -5.38
CA THR A 43 -2.03 5.12 -5.71
C THR A 43 -2.08 4.48 -7.11
N THR A 44 -0.92 4.20 -7.68
CA THR A 44 -0.81 3.38 -8.91
C THR A 44 -0.74 1.88 -8.60
N ILE A 45 -0.86 1.49 -7.33
CA ILE A 45 -0.83 0.10 -6.90
C ILE A 45 -2.19 -0.53 -7.22
N PRO A 46 -2.24 -1.69 -7.89
CA PRO A 46 -3.50 -2.37 -8.15
C PRO A 46 -4.12 -2.86 -6.83
N PHE A 47 -5.45 -2.76 -6.73
CA PHE A 47 -6.18 -3.19 -5.56
C PHE A 47 -6.03 -4.71 -5.34
N ASN A 48 -5.58 -5.10 -4.14
CA ASN A 48 -5.46 -6.50 -3.76
C ASN A 48 -5.87 -6.70 -2.29
N ARG A 49 -6.49 -7.84 -1.98
CA ARG A 49 -6.83 -8.24 -0.61
C ARG A 49 -5.60 -8.39 0.28
N ASN A 50 -4.46 -8.76 -0.31
CA ASN A 50 -3.18 -9.00 0.34
C ASN A 50 -2.47 -7.72 0.83
N TRP A 51 -2.92 -6.53 0.43
CA TRP A 51 -2.39 -5.26 0.96
C TRP A 51 -3.05 -4.91 2.29
N LEU A 52 -2.23 -4.78 3.34
CA LEU A 52 -2.60 -4.16 4.61
C LEU A 52 -2.10 -2.72 4.61
N ILE A 53 -2.97 -1.78 5.00
CA ILE A 53 -2.61 -0.36 5.07
C ILE A 53 -2.75 0.08 6.52
N LEU A 54 -1.68 0.67 7.03
CA LEU A 54 -1.58 1.17 8.39
C LEU A 54 -1.30 2.67 8.31
N ASP A 55 -2.03 3.46 9.07
CA ASP A 55 -1.79 4.88 9.26
C ASP A 55 -1.55 5.13 10.73
N ASN A 56 -0.36 5.63 11.09
CA ASN A 56 0.09 5.78 12.47
C ASN A 56 -0.05 4.47 13.29
N GLY A 57 0.09 3.32 12.63
CA GLY A 57 -0.05 1.99 13.24
C GLY A 57 -1.48 1.43 13.30
N HIS A 58 -2.50 2.20 12.90
CA HIS A 58 -3.89 1.76 12.87
C HIS A 58 -4.32 1.28 11.48
N LEU A 59 -5.09 0.20 11.42
CA LEU A 59 -5.49 -0.41 10.15
C LEU A 59 -6.56 0.42 9.45
N VAL A 60 -6.27 0.86 8.23
CA VAL A 60 -7.14 1.76 7.45
C VAL A 60 -7.92 0.97 6.40
N LYS A 61 -9.18 1.39 6.17
CA LYS A 61 -10.01 0.84 5.11
C LYS A 61 -9.49 1.28 3.74
N LYS A 62 -9.07 0.30 2.94
CA LYS A 62 -8.78 0.46 1.52
C LYS A 62 -10.06 0.60 0.70
N LYS A 63 -9.99 1.43 -0.33
CA LYS A 63 -11.04 1.66 -1.32
C LYS A 63 -10.51 1.40 -2.73
N LEU A 64 -11.45 1.16 -3.65
CA LEU A 64 -11.17 1.03 -5.07
C LEU A 64 -11.20 2.42 -5.70
N PHE A 65 -10.21 2.76 -6.51
CA PHE A 65 -10.16 3.98 -7.31
C PHE A 65 -10.06 3.62 -8.78
N ALA A 66 -10.84 4.30 -9.62
CA ALA A 66 -10.93 4.02 -11.05
C ALA A 66 -11.14 2.52 -11.38
N ASN A 67 -11.89 1.82 -10.52
CA ASN A 67 -12.18 0.38 -10.62
C ASN A 67 -10.95 -0.55 -10.67
N THR A 68 -9.74 -0.08 -10.34
CA THR A 68 -8.52 -0.89 -10.50
C THR A 68 -7.46 -0.60 -9.43
N PHE A 69 -7.30 0.66 -9.06
CA PHE A 69 -6.23 1.10 -8.18
C PHE A 69 -6.66 1.14 -6.71
N LEU A 70 -5.67 1.00 -5.84
CA LEU A 70 -5.81 1.13 -4.41
C LEU A 70 -5.87 2.61 -4.03
N SER A 71 -6.88 2.96 -3.23
CA SER A 71 -6.98 4.29 -2.61
C SER A 71 -7.33 4.20 -1.14
N ILE A 72 -7.04 5.27 -0.42
CA ILE A 72 -7.39 5.44 0.99
C ILE A 72 -7.88 6.85 1.25
N GLN A 73 -8.81 6.98 2.19
CA GLN A 73 -9.17 8.30 2.70
C GLN A 73 -8.18 8.69 3.79
N ILE A 74 -7.57 9.85 3.62
CA ILE A 74 -6.65 10.47 4.57
C ILE A 74 -7.35 11.69 5.15
N THR A 75 -7.40 11.78 6.48
CA THR A 75 -7.93 12.93 7.18
C THR A 75 -6.90 14.05 7.27
N LYS A 76 -7.29 15.24 7.72
CA LYS A 76 -6.31 16.29 8.05
C LYS A 76 -5.36 15.81 9.17
N GLY A 77 -4.06 16.04 9.02
CA GLY A 77 -3.06 15.73 10.04
C GLY A 77 -1.73 15.19 9.51
N LYS A 78 -0.90 14.68 10.43
CA LYS A 78 0.34 13.97 10.14
C LYS A 78 0.09 12.47 10.05
N HIS A 79 0.68 11.85 9.04
CA HIS A 79 0.46 10.44 8.73
C HIS A 79 1.80 9.70 8.56
N ASP A 80 1.95 8.58 9.27
CA ASP A 80 2.96 7.55 9.02
C ASP A 80 2.27 6.37 8.34
N LEU A 81 2.26 6.41 7.02
CA LEU A 81 1.57 5.44 6.19
C LEU A 81 2.49 4.25 5.88
N LYS A 82 2.03 3.04 6.19
CA LYS A 82 2.73 1.78 5.89
C LYS A 82 1.80 0.85 5.13
N LEU A 83 2.20 0.47 3.92
CA LEU A 83 1.55 -0.56 3.14
C LEU A 83 2.39 -1.83 3.25
N VAL A 84 1.78 -2.92 3.70
CA VAL A 84 2.43 -4.21 3.89
C VAL A 84 1.73 -5.25 3.02
N TYR A 85 2.48 -5.92 2.15
CA TYR A 85 1.95 -7.01 1.34
C TYR A 85 2.06 -8.34 2.10
N VAL A 86 0.92 -8.97 2.38
CA VAL A 86 0.82 -10.25 3.07
C VAL A 86 0.18 -11.30 2.14
N PRO A 87 0.97 -12.26 1.63
CA PRO A 87 0.44 -13.30 0.75
C PRO A 87 -0.38 -14.33 1.55
N PHE A 88 -1.70 -14.14 1.66
CA PHE A 88 -2.58 -15.04 2.42
C PHE A 88 -2.51 -16.51 1.99
N ALA A 89 -2.37 -16.77 0.68
CA ALA A 89 -2.21 -18.13 0.17
C ALA A 89 -0.96 -18.84 0.72
N LEU A 90 0.13 -18.10 0.94
CA LEU A 90 1.36 -18.65 1.53
C LEU A 90 1.11 -19.05 2.99
N ILE A 91 0.39 -18.22 3.76
CA ILE A 91 0.02 -18.53 5.14
C ILE A 91 -0.81 -19.81 5.20
N ILE A 92 -1.82 -19.94 4.34
CA ILE A 92 -2.66 -21.15 4.25
C ILE A 92 -1.82 -22.38 3.89
N GLY A 93 -0.92 -22.25 2.90
CA GLY A 93 -0.02 -23.33 2.50
C GLY A 93 0.90 -23.80 3.63
N VAL A 94 1.46 -22.86 4.41
CA VAL A 94 2.28 -23.18 5.60
C VAL A 94 1.47 -23.93 6.65
N ILE A 95 0.23 -23.50 6.91
CA ILE A 95 -0.67 -24.17 7.86
C ILE A 95 -0.95 -25.62 7.44
N ILE A 96 -1.33 -25.84 6.18
CA ILE A 96 -1.60 -27.19 5.63
C ILE A 96 -0.35 -28.07 5.72
N SER A 97 0.82 -27.50 5.40
CA SER A 97 2.10 -28.22 5.46
C SER A 97 2.44 -28.66 6.88
N LEU A 98 2.25 -27.78 7.87
CA LEU A 98 2.44 -28.10 9.29
C LEU A 98 1.46 -29.17 9.78
N PHE A 99 0.17 -29.07 9.40
CA PHE A 99 -0.82 -30.10 9.74
C PHE A 99 -0.44 -31.47 9.18
N THR A 100 -0.01 -31.51 7.92
CA THR A 100 0.42 -32.75 7.26
C THR A 100 1.65 -33.33 7.97
N LEU A 101 2.63 -32.50 8.34
CA LEU A 101 3.82 -32.91 9.06
C LEU A 101 3.48 -33.48 10.46
N ILE A 102 2.60 -32.81 11.21
CA ILE A 102 2.15 -33.26 12.53
C ILE A 102 1.39 -34.58 12.42
N PHE A 103 0.49 -34.71 11.44
CA PHE A 103 -0.25 -35.93 11.19
C PHE A 103 0.67 -37.10 10.83
N LEU A 104 1.64 -36.87 9.95
CA LEU A 104 2.63 -37.88 9.58
C LEU A 104 3.49 -38.31 10.77
N LYS A 105 3.93 -37.35 11.60
CA LYS A 105 4.69 -37.64 12.83
C LYS A 105 3.86 -38.49 13.80
N LYS A 106 2.58 -38.16 13.99
CA LYS A 106 1.67 -38.95 14.85
C LYS A 106 1.41 -40.37 14.34
N ARG A 107 1.46 -40.61 13.02
CA ARG A 107 1.32 -41.96 12.44
C ARG A 107 2.56 -42.83 12.58
N LYS A 108 3.74 -42.24 12.83
CA LYS A 108 5.02 -42.97 12.95
C LYS A 108 5.37 -43.35 14.41
N CYS A 109 4.56 -42.93 15.38
CA CYS A 109 4.60 -43.42 16.77
C CYS A 109 3.47 -44.41 16.99
#